data_AF-A0A7C4MBJ9-F1
#
_entry.id   AF-A0A7C4MBJ9-F1
#
_cell.length_a   1.000
_cell.length_b   1.000
_cell.length_c   1.000
_cell.angle_alpha   90.00
_cell.angle_beta   90.00
_cell.angle_gamma   90.00
#
_symmetry.space_group_name_H-M   'P 1'
#
loop_
_entity.id
_entity.type
_entity.pdbx_description
1 polymer ?
#
loop_
_entity_poly.entity_id
_entity_poly.type
_entity_poly.pdbx_seq_one_letter_code
_entity_poly.pdbx_strand_id
1 'polypeptide(L)' 'MKDLLNLSMEELDKRILELRSEYHRLKGLSRRGLLKKETGAIKSIRRNIARLETAKRLKQLNLVKGES' A
#
# COMPACT_ATOMS: atom_id res chain seq x y z
N MET A 1 3.67 3.32 11.67
CA MET A 1 2.27 2.82 11.76
C MET A 1 1.33 3.93 12.21
N LYS A 2 1.66 4.66 13.28
CA LYS A 2 0.89 5.83 13.75
C LYS A 2 0.65 6.86 12.63
N ASP A 3 1.65 7.14 11.80
CA ASP A 3 1.53 8.11 10.69
C ASP A 3 0.50 7.70 9.63
N LEU A 4 0.32 6.39 9.41
CA LEU A 4 -0.66 5.87 8.44
C LEU A 4 -2.09 5.99 8.98
N LEU A 5 -2.28 6.00 10.29
CA LEU A 5 -3.59 6.17 10.92
C LEU A 5 -4.06 7.63 10.90
N ASN A 6 -3.18 8.59 10.61
CA ASN A 6 -3.55 10.00 10.48
C ASN A 6 -4.11 10.34 9.08
N LEU A 7 -3.86 9.50 8.08
CA LEU A 7 -4.36 9.69 6.71
C LEU A 7 -5.88 9.48 6.63
N SER A 8 -6.58 10.22 5.79
CA SER A 8 -7.99 9.93 5.48
C SER A 8 -8.16 8.57 4.80
N MET A 9 -9.38 8.03 4.80
CA MET A 9 -9.69 6.79 4.08
C MET A 9 -9.42 6.93 2.57
N GLU A 10 -9.70 8.10 2.01
CA GLU A 10 -9.45 8.41 0.60
C GLU A 10 -7.95 8.49 0.29
N GLU A 11 -7.13 9.10 1.16
CA GLU A 11 -5.68 9.13 0.98
C GLU A 11 -5.04 7.75 1.11
N LEU A 12 -5.57 6.89 2.00
CA LEU A 12 -5.14 5.49 2.07
C LEU A 12 -5.43 4.77 0.76
N ASP A 13 -6.62 4.94 0.19
CA ASP A 13 -7.01 4.32 -1.07
C ASP A 13 -6.20 4.83 -2.25
N LYS A 14 -5.98 6.14 -2.33
CA LYS A 14 -5.13 6.77 -3.34
C LYS A 14 -3.71 6.20 -3.28
N ARG A 15 -3.09 6.15 -2.10
CA ARG A 15 -1.73 5.59 -1.93
C ARG A 15 -1.65 4.10 -2.24
N ILE A 16 -2.68 3.32 -1.91
CA ILE A 16 -2.76 1.90 -2.29
C ILE A 16 -2.80 1.76 -3.80
N LEU A 17 -3.60 2.58 -4.50
CA LEU A 17 -3.71 2.55 -5.96
C LEU A 17 -2.37 2.91 -6.62
N GLU A 18 -1.72 3.97 -6.16
CA GLU A 18 -0.39 4.39 -6.65
C GLU A 18 0.65 3.27 -6.51
N LEU A 19 0.71 2.63 -5.33
CA LEU A 19 1.64 1.53 -5.08
C LEU A 19 1.30 0.27 -5.89
N ARG A 20 0.03 -0.02 -6.14
CA ARG A 20 -0.38 -1.13 -7.02
C ARG A 20 0.05 -0.88 -8.46
N SER A 21 -0.16 0.33 -8.97
CA SER A 21 0.31 0.73 -10.31
C SER A 21 1.82 0.58 -10.45
N GLU A 22 2.58 1.06 -9.45
CA GLU A 22 4.03 0.93 -9.44
C GLU A 22 4.48 -0.54 -9.35
N TYR A 23 3.81 -1.35 -8.53
CA TYR A 23 4.06 -2.78 -8.47
C TYR A 23 3.86 -3.46 -9.83
N HIS A 24 2.77 -3.13 -10.55
CA HIS A 24 2.51 -3.68 -11.88
C HIS A 24 3.58 -3.26 -12.89
N ARG A 25 4.02 -1.99 -12.84
CA ARG A 25 5.12 -1.47 -13.67
C ARG A 25 6.41 -2.26 -13.44
N LEU A 26 6.83 -2.40 -12.18
CA LEU A 26 8.05 -3.13 -11.82
C LEU A 26 7.96 -4.62 -12.14
N LYS A 27 6.79 -5.25 -11.94
CA LYS A 27 6.57 -6.65 -12.34
C LYS A 27 6.70 -6.83 -13.85
N GLY A 28 6.20 -5.88 -14.64
CA GLY A 28 6.36 -5.88 -16.10
C GLY A 28 7.81 -5.70 -16.55
N LEU A 29 8.59 -4.87 -15.87
CA LEU A 29 10.04 -4.72 -16.11
C LEU A 29 10.81 -5.99 -15.72
N SER A 30 10.47 -6.59 -14.56
CA SER A 30 11.06 -7.83 -14.07
C SER A 30 10.86 -8.98 -15.04
N ARG A 31 9.64 -9.15 -15.57
CA ARG A 31 9.33 -10.20 -16.56
C ARG A 31 10.14 -10.06 -17.85
N ARG A 32 10.48 -8.83 -18.24
CA ARG A 32 11.30 -8.53 -19.42
C ARG A 32 12.81 -8.60 -19.14
N GLY A 33 13.22 -8.94 -17.92
CA GLY A 33 14.64 -8.95 -17.52
C GLY A 33 15.26 -7.55 -17.41
N LEU A 34 14.45 -6.48 -17.39
CA LEU A 34 14.92 -5.09 -17.38
C LEU A 34 15.10 -4.52 -15.97
N LEU A 35 14.70 -5.26 -14.95
CA LEU A 35 14.81 -4.85 -13.55
C LEU A 35 16.24 -5.08 -13.05
N LYS A 36 17.02 -4.02 -12.86
CA LYS A 36 18.41 -4.09 -12.39
C LYS A 36 18.50 -4.06 -10.86
N LYS A 37 18.89 -2.93 -10.28
CA LYS A 37 19.06 -2.74 -8.82
C LYS A 37 17.72 -2.63 -8.05
N GLU A 38 16.61 -2.49 -8.77
CA GLU A 38 15.26 -2.29 -8.21
C GLU A 38 14.56 -3.60 -7.79
N THR A 39 15.25 -4.75 -7.81
CA THR A 39 14.69 -6.04 -7.36
C THR A 39 14.13 -5.99 -5.93
N GLY A 40 14.76 -5.22 -5.04
CA GLY A 40 14.28 -4.99 -3.68
C GLY A 40 13.03 -4.11 -3.59
N ALA A 41 12.74 -3.29 -4.61
CA ALA A 41 11.63 -2.35 -4.61
C ALA A 41 10.28 -3.07 -4.62
N ILE A 42 10.16 -4.19 -5.34
CA ILE A 42 8.94 -5.02 -5.36
C ILE A 42 8.56 -5.49 -3.94
N LYS A 43 9.55 -5.96 -3.17
CA LYS A 43 9.34 -6.41 -1.79
C LYS A 43 8.93 -5.25 -0.88
N SER A 44 9.55 -4.08 -1.06
CA SER A 44 9.20 -2.85 -0.32
C SER A 44 7.76 -2.41 -0.60
N ILE A 45 7.37 -2.36 -1.88
CA ILE A 45 6.01 -1.96 -2.29
C ILE A 45 4.96 -2.91 -1.73
N ARG A 46 5.16 -4.23 -1.83
CA ARG A 46 4.23 -5.22 -1.24
C ARG A 46 4.04 -5.00 0.27
N ARG A 47 5.13 -4.73 0.99
CA ARG A 47 5.08 -4.44 2.43
C ARG A 47 4.33 -3.14 2.71
N ASN A 48 4.52 -2.12 1.90
CA ASN A 48 3.84 -0.84 2.05
C ASN A 48 2.33 -0.95 1.77
N ILE A 49 1.92 -1.69 0.74
CA ILE A 49 0.51 -1.99 0.47
C ILE A 49 -0.12 -2.68 1.68
N ALA A 50 0.50 -3.74 2.22
CA ALA A 50 -0.02 -4.47 3.37
C ALA A 50 -0.20 -3.57 4.60
N ARG A 51 0.74 -2.63 4.85
CA ARG A 51 0.64 -1.66 5.95
C ARG A 51 -0.53 -0.69 5.76
N LEU A 52 -0.75 -0.20 4.54
CA LEU A 52 -1.88 0.69 4.22
C LEU A 52 -3.22 -0.03 4.34
N GLU A 53 -3.32 -1.26 3.83
CA GLU A 53 -4.53 -2.08 3.98
C GLU A 53 -4.83 -2.38 5.45
N THR A 54 -3.79 -2.64 6.25
CA THR A 54 -3.93 -2.80 7.70
C THR A 54 -4.43 -1.51 8.36
N ALA A 55 -3.85 -0.35 8.03
CA ALA A 55 -4.29 0.94 8.56
C ALA A 55 -5.75 1.25 8.19
N LYS A 56 -6.14 0.95 6.94
CA LYS A 56 -7.52 1.07 6.45
C LYS A 56 -8.47 0.19 7.27
N ARG A 57 -8.12 -1.08 7.48
CA ARG A 57 -8.93 -2.02 8.26
C ARG A 57 -9.08 -1.57 9.72
N LEU A 58 -8.01 -1.09 10.35
CA LEU A 58 -8.07 -0.59 11.72
C LEU A 58 -8.98 0.64 11.84
N LYS A 59 -8.94 1.57 10.87
CA LYS A 59 -9.87 2.71 10.82
C LYS A 59 -11.32 2.27 10.70
N GLN A 60 -11.61 1.32 9.81
CA GLN A 60 -12.96 0.78 9.66
C GLN A 60 -13.48 0.16 10.96
N LEU A 61 -12.64 -0.61 11.66
CA LEU A 61 -13.01 -1.21 12.94
C LEU A 61 -13.25 -0.16 14.04
N ASN A 62 -12.49 0.93 14.05
CA ASN A 62 -12.69 2.02 15.00
C ASN A 62 -13.94 2.86 14.70
N LEU A 63 -14.28 3.05 13.42
CA LEU A 63 -15.54 3.68 13.01
C LEU A 63 -16.74 2.88 13.53
N VAL A 64 -16.74 1.56 13.33
CA VAL A 64 -17.81 0.66 13.79
C VAL A 64 -17.95 0.66 15.31
N LYS A 65 -16.86 0.85 16.07
CA LYS A 65 -16.90 0.93 17.54
C LYS A 65 -17.37 2.28 18.09
N GLY A 66 -17.30 3.34 17.30
CA GLY A 66 -17.75 4.69 17.70
C GLY A 66 -19.24 4.91 17.53
N GLU A 67 -19.96 3.96 16.91
CA GLU A 67 -21.40 3.99 16.66
C GLU A 67 -22.19 3.06 17.61
N SER A 68 -21.59 2.65 18.74
CA SER A 68 -22.22 1.82 19.78
C SER A 68 -22.40 2.56 21.10
#